data_AF-A0A9E0F643-F1
#
_entry.id   AF-A0A9E0F643-F1
#
_cell.length_a   1.000
_cell.length_b   1.000
_cell.length_c   1.000
_cell.angle_alpha   90.00
_cell.angle_beta   90.00
_cell.angle_gamma   90.00
#
_symmetry.space_group_name_H-M   'P 1'
#
loop_
_entity.id
_entity.type
_entity.pdbx_description
1 polymer ?
#
loop_
_entity_poly.entity_id
_entity_poly.type
_entity_poly.pdbx_seq_one_letter_code
_entity_poly.pdbx_strand_id
1 'polypeptide(L)'
;MRMYWFFFMNFGEITTMPLFLRQDILNNGQMAVWHITESAEELLNLLPESLQEEGLRTPIKNEQLFKQRLASRFLIAHLLPQTSILLGKQGDKRTHLLSPNLQLSISHAGDYAAVIISSVPVGIDIEVIHPRIQKIASRFMHSTEWEYLQHAEDFKTLMFIWSVKEAVFKMANISGLDFQTQILCKPFNLKNEGKIEVELHTLVDERLLQLTYKIWGDMILVFV
;
A
#
# COMPACT_ATOMS: atom_id res chain seq x y z
N MET A 1 -22.00 8.81 -25.37
CA MET A 1 -20.59 8.64 -25.76
C MET A 1 -19.79 9.79 -25.16
N ARG A 2 -19.42 9.70 -23.89
CA ARG A 2 -18.70 10.77 -23.17
C ARG A 2 -17.22 10.46 -23.23
N MET A 3 -16.53 11.24 -24.04
CA MET A 3 -15.09 11.20 -24.25
C MET A 3 -14.45 11.98 -23.10
N TYR A 4 -13.88 11.28 -22.12
CA TYR A 4 -13.08 11.92 -21.09
C TYR A 4 -11.73 12.30 -21.72
N TRP A 5 -11.53 13.60 -21.88
CA TRP A 5 -10.26 14.17 -22.30
C TRP A 5 -9.24 13.96 -21.19
N PHE A 6 -8.26 13.09 -21.42
CA PHE A 6 -7.02 13.07 -20.66
C PHE A 6 -6.23 14.34 -21.03
N PHE A 7 -5.99 15.22 -20.07
CA PHE A 7 -5.00 16.28 -20.27
C PHE A 7 -3.61 15.65 -20.27
N PHE A 8 -3.02 15.48 -21.45
CA PHE A 8 -1.59 15.69 -21.63
C PHE A 8 -1.40 17.21 -21.63
N MET A 9 -0.78 17.78 -20.59
CA MET A 9 -0.33 19.17 -20.63
C MET A 9 1.18 19.24 -20.85
N ASN A 10 1.52 20.07 -21.83
CA ASN A 10 2.87 20.46 -22.22
C ASN A 10 3.62 21.17 -21.08
N PHE A 11 4.94 21.02 -21.12
CA PHE A 11 5.97 21.69 -20.32
C PHE A 11 5.64 23.15 -19.98
N GLY A 12 5.68 23.51 -18.69
CA GLY A 12 5.73 24.92 -18.29
C GLY A 12 5.42 25.27 -16.83
N GLU A 13 4.67 24.45 -16.10
CA GLU A 13 4.34 24.70 -14.68
C GLU A 13 4.42 23.38 -13.91
N ILE A 14 5.04 23.38 -12.73
CA ILE A 14 5.08 22.20 -11.85
C ILE A 14 3.69 22.06 -11.22
N THR A 15 2.75 21.53 -11.99
CA THR A 15 1.50 20.98 -11.46
C THR A 15 1.84 19.61 -10.90
N THR A 16 1.77 19.46 -9.57
CA THR A 16 1.95 18.16 -8.92
C THR A 16 0.89 17.21 -9.45
N MET A 17 1.28 16.26 -10.30
CA MET A 17 0.34 15.27 -10.84
C MET A 17 -0.17 14.38 -9.68
N PRO A 18 -1.50 14.25 -9.49
CA PRO A 18 -2.06 13.42 -8.42
C PRO A 18 -1.69 11.93 -8.55
N LEU A 19 -1.49 11.44 -9.78
CA LEU A 19 -0.85 10.13 -10.00
C LEU A 19 0.65 10.26 -9.72
N PHE A 20 1.06 9.93 -8.51
CA PHE A 20 2.44 10.05 -8.04
C PHE A 20 3.36 8.99 -8.67
N LEU A 21 2.88 7.75 -8.76
CA LEU A 21 3.61 6.64 -9.37
C LEU A 21 2.64 5.69 -10.06
N ARG A 22 3.05 5.15 -11.20
CA ARG A 22 2.45 3.96 -11.82
C ARG A 22 3.57 3.08 -12.35
N GLN A 23 3.46 1.78 -12.12
CA GLN A 23 4.48 0.82 -12.54
C GLN A 23 3.85 -0.53 -12.86
N ASP A 24 4.23 -1.09 -14.01
CA ASP A 24 3.98 -2.49 -14.33
C ASP A 24 4.97 -3.39 -13.57
N ILE A 25 4.47 -4.49 -13.03
CA ILE A 25 5.25 -5.48 -12.30
C ILE A 25 5.05 -6.87 -12.94
N LEU A 26 5.84 -7.85 -12.52
CA LEU A 26 5.76 -9.21 -13.04
C LEU A 26 4.38 -9.84 -12.83
N ASN A 27 4.10 -10.92 -13.57
CA ASN A 27 2.86 -11.70 -13.47
C ASN A 27 1.58 -10.90 -13.78
N ASN A 28 1.64 -10.08 -14.84
CA ASN A 28 0.57 -9.18 -15.27
C ASN A 28 0.10 -8.25 -14.14
N GLY A 29 1.01 -7.90 -13.24
CA GLY A 29 0.69 -7.01 -12.15
C GLY A 29 0.93 -5.55 -12.52
N GLN A 30 0.24 -4.68 -11.81
CA GLN A 30 0.41 -3.23 -11.89
C GLN A 30 0.22 -2.65 -10.50
N MET A 31 0.96 -1.60 -10.20
CA MET A 31 0.74 -0.78 -9.01
C MET A 31 0.64 0.69 -9.36
N ALA A 32 -0.02 1.43 -8.47
CA ALA A 32 0.00 2.88 -8.51
C ALA A 32 -0.03 3.48 -7.10
N VAL A 33 0.46 4.71 -7.01
CA VAL A 33 0.38 5.57 -5.83
C VAL A 33 -0.29 6.88 -6.25
N TRP A 34 -1.30 7.29 -5.50
CA TRP A 34 -2.01 8.55 -5.65
C TRP A 34 -1.64 9.48 -4.51
N HIS A 35 -1.26 10.72 -4.84
CA HIS A 35 -1.13 11.84 -3.92
C HIS A 35 -2.46 12.58 -3.88
N ILE A 36 -3.12 12.50 -2.72
CA ILE A 36 -4.47 12.99 -2.46
C ILE A 36 -4.39 14.49 -2.21
N THR A 37 -4.62 15.26 -3.27
CA THR A 37 -4.66 16.73 -3.22
C THR A 37 -6.09 17.26 -3.29
N GLU A 38 -7.01 16.42 -3.72
CA GLU A 38 -8.41 16.71 -3.90
C GLU A 38 -9.19 16.71 -2.57
N SER A 39 -10.26 17.49 -2.55
CA SER A 39 -11.33 17.40 -1.56
C SER A 39 -12.10 16.08 -1.68
N ALA A 40 -12.83 15.71 -0.63
CA ALA A 40 -13.67 14.52 -0.65
C ALA A 40 -14.77 14.59 -1.73
N GLU A 41 -15.29 15.79 -2.03
CA GLU A 41 -16.30 15.99 -3.08
C GLU A 41 -15.72 15.75 -4.47
N GLU A 42 -14.52 16.29 -4.74
CA GLU A 42 -13.81 16.06 -6.00
C GLU A 42 -13.50 14.56 -6.19
N LEU A 43 -13.01 13.88 -5.15
CA LEU A 43 -12.76 12.43 -5.20
C LEU A 43 -14.03 11.62 -5.45
N LEU A 44 -15.17 12.00 -4.85
CA LEU A 44 -16.46 11.35 -5.12
C LEU A 44 -16.88 11.52 -6.58
N ASN A 45 -16.70 12.71 -7.15
CA ASN A 45 -17.03 12.99 -8.54
C ASN A 45 -16.13 12.25 -9.55
N LEU A 46 -14.91 11.87 -9.14
CA LEU A 46 -14.00 11.05 -9.95
C LEU A 46 -14.38 9.56 -9.96
N LEU A 47 -15.16 9.08 -8.98
CA LEU A 47 -15.55 7.67 -8.91
C LEU A 47 -16.65 7.35 -9.93
N PRO A 48 -16.55 6.21 -10.65
CA PRO A 48 -17.69 5.67 -11.41
C PRO A 48 -18.93 5.52 -10.51
N GLU A 49 -20.12 5.81 -11.05
CA GLU A 49 -21.40 5.71 -10.29
C GLU A 49 -21.58 4.33 -9.63
N SER A 50 -21.11 3.26 -10.28
CA SER A 50 -21.14 1.89 -9.75
C SER A 50 -20.34 1.69 -8.45
N LEU A 51 -19.41 2.60 -8.12
CA LEU A 51 -18.60 2.59 -6.91
C LEU A 51 -19.02 3.65 -5.90
N GLN A 52 -20.06 4.44 -6.18
CA GLN A 52 -20.62 5.47 -5.30
C GLN A 52 -21.77 4.90 -4.45
N GLU A 53 -21.49 3.96 -3.55
CA GLU A 53 -22.49 3.40 -2.64
C GLU A 53 -23.03 4.42 -1.64
N GLU A 54 -24.28 4.24 -1.18
CA GLU A 54 -24.95 5.12 -0.22
C GLU A 54 -24.17 5.25 1.11
N GLY A 55 -23.48 4.17 1.53
CA GLY A 55 -22.60 4.15 2.71
C GLY A 55 -21.28 4.92 2.57
N LEU A 56 -20.88 5.31 1.34
CA LEU A 56 -19.74 6.20 1.13
C LEU A 56 -20.07 7.65 1.44
N ARG A 57 -21.34 8.03 1.41
CA ARG A 57 -21.77 9.39 1.78
C ARG A 57 -21.91 9.58 3.28
N THR A 58 -21.78 8.49 4.07
CA THR A 58 -21.79 8.59 5.53
C THR A 58 -20.41 9.04 5.97
N PRO A 59 -20.23 10.26 6.48
CA PRO A 59 -18.91 10.77 6.81
C PRO A 59 -18.29 9.91 7.89
N ILE A 60 -17.11 9.36 7.62
CA ILE A 60 -16.23 8.94 8.71
C ILE A 60 -15.94 10.23 9.47
N LYS A 61 -15.96 10.19 10.82
CA LYS A 61 -15.57 11.37 11.63
C LYS A 61 -14.19 11.92 11.27
N ASN A 62 -13.35 11.10 10.63
CA ASN A 62 -12.02 11.45 10.15
C ASN A 62 -12.06 11.63 8.62
N GLU A 63 -11.98 12.89 8.19
CA GLU A 63 -11.98 13.30 6.79
C GLU A 63 -10.79 12.72 6.01
N GLN A 64 -9.61 12.62 6.62
CA GLN A 64 -8.44 12.06 5.95
C GLN A 64 -8.64 10.59 5.59
N LEU A 65 -9.14 9.78 6.53
CA LEU A 65 -9.47 8.37 6.27
C LEU A 65 -10.56 8.26 5.19
N PHE A 66 -11.47 9.22 5.13
CA PHE A 66 -12.49 9.26 4.10
C PHE A 66 -11.89 9.52 2.72
N LYS A 67 -11.03 10.54 2.58
CA LYS A 67 -10.31 10.82 1.33
C LYS A 67 -9.44 9.63 0.89
N GLN A 68 -8.67 9.02 1.78
CA GLN A 68 -7.85 7.83 1.50
C GLN A 68 -8.69 6.66 0.95
N ARG A 69 -9.88 6.44 1.54
CA ARG A 69 -10.81 5.41 1.08
C ARG A 69 -11.41 5.71 -0.29
N LEU A 70 -11.64 6.98 -0.64
CA LEU A 70 -12.12 7.37 -1.97
C LEU A 70 -11.01 7.23 -3.01
N ALA A 71 -9.82 7.75 -2.69
CA ALA A 71 -8.65 7.71 -3.56
C ALA A 71 -8.23 6.27 -3.90
N SER A 72 -8.21 5.36 -2.93
CA SER A 72 -7.88 3.95 -3.20
C SER A 72 -8.90 3.29 -4.13
N ARG A 73 -10.19 3.58 -3.98
CA ARG A 73 -11.23 3.07 -4.90
C ARG A 73 -11.09 3.63 -6.30
N PHE A 74 -10.83 4.93 -6.42
CA PHE A 74 -10.55 5.56 -7.68
C PHE A 74 -9.34 4.91 -8.36
N LEU A 75 -8.28 4.65 -7.59
CA LEU A 75 -7.07 4.02 -8.10
C LEU A 75 -7.31 2.58 -8.59
N ILE A 76 -8.13 1.79 -7.89
CA ILE A 76 -8.54 0.47 -8.37
C ILE A 76 -9.32 0.59 -9.69
N ALA A 77 -10.30 1.49 -9.77
CA ALA A 77 -11.07 1.71 -11.00
C ALA A 77 -10.19 2.19 -12.17
N HIS A 78 -9.15 2.97 -11.87
CA HIS A 78 -8.18 3.43 -12.85
C HIS A 78 -7.29 2.29 -13.37
N LEU A 79 -6.85 1.38 -12.50
CA LEU A 79 -6.03 0.22 -12.86
C LEU A 79 -6.85 -0.89 -13.53
N LEU A 80 -8.13 -1.04 -13.16
CA LEU A 80 -9.04 -2.05 -13.70
C LEU A 80 -10.37 -1.43 -14.20
N PRO A 81 -10.37 -0.69 -15.32
CA PRO A 81 -11.57 0.02 -15.80
C PRO A 81 -12.75 -0.89 -16.18
N GLN A 82 -12.47 -2.17 -16.46
CA GLN A 82 -13.46 -3.15 -16.94
C GLN A 82 -13.89 -4.16 -15.87
N THR A 83 -13.38 -4.02 -14.64
CA THR A 83 -13.64 -5.00 -13.57
C THR A 83 -14.63 -4.42 -12.56
N SER A 84 -15.69 -5.18 -12.28
CA SER A 84 -16.57 -4.90 -11.15
C SER A 84 -15.83 -5.16 -9.84
N ILE A 85 -15.92 -4.26 -8.86
CA ILE A 85 -15.29 -4.42 -7.55
C ILE A 85 -16.39 -4.88 -6.57
N LEU A 86 -16.15 -5.93 -5.78
CA LEU A 86 -17.02 -6.26 -4.64
C LEU A 86 -16.38 -5.72 -3.37
N LEU A 87 -16.97 -4.67 -2.83
CA LEU A 87 -16.59 -4.20 -1.50
C LEU A 87 -17.00 -5.26 -0.46
N GLY A 88 -16.11 -5.52 0.51
CA GLY A 88 -16.42 -6.41 1.63
C GLY A 88 -17.72 -6.00 2.32
N LYS A 89 -18.57 -6.97 2.64
CA LYS A 89 -19.83 -6.75 3.36
C LYS A 89 -19.58 -6.29 4.79
N GLN A 90 -20.60 -5.69 5.39
CA GLN A 90 -20.62 -5.25 6.79
C GLN A 90 -20.08 -6.36 7.73
N GLY A 91 -18.88 -6.14 8.30
CA GLY A 91 -18.14 -7.09 9.13
C GLY A 91 -16.74 -7.41 8.60
N ASP A 92 -16.58 -7.47 7.27
CA ASP A 92 -15.28 -7.55 6.59
C ASP A 92 -14.95 -6.19 5.98
N LYS A 93 -13.99 -5.48 6.57
CA LYS A 93 -13.58 -4.15 6.12
C LYS A 93 -12.66 -4.18 4.89
N ARG A 94 -12.26 -5.36 4.42
CA ARG A 94 -11.33 -5.51 3.29
C ARG A 94 -12.05 -5.31 1.95
N THR A 95 -11.36 -4.67 1.02
CA THR A 95 -11.84 -4.53 -0.37
C THR A 95 -11.41 -5.78 -1.13
N HIS A 96 -12.35 -6.44 -1.80
CA HIS A 96 -12.09 -7.64 -2.58
C HIS A 96 -12.39 -7.38 -4.06
N LEU A 97 -11.68 -8.06 -4.95
CA LEU A 97 -12.01 -8.04 -6.38
C LEU A 97 -13.04 -9.13 -6.67
N LEU A 98 -13.97 -8.87 -7.60
CA LEU A 98 -14.85 -9.93 -8.14
C LEU A 98 -14.12 -10.90 -9.06
N SER A 99 -12.91 -10.55 -9.50
CA SER A 99 -12.10 -11.38 -10.35
C SER A 99 -11.31 -12.36 -9.49
N PRO A 100 -11.71 -13.65 -9.41
CA PRO A 100 -11.05 -14.62 -8.53
C PRO A 100 -9.58 -14.88 -8.90
N ASN A 101 -9.18 -14.51 -10.12
CA ASN A 101 -7.83 -14.68 -10.64
C ASN A 101 -6.92 -13.47 -10.35
N LEU A 102 -7.41 -12.43 -9.66
CA LEU A 102 -6.64 -11.26 -9.32
C LEU A 102 -6.52 -11.11 -7.80
N GLN A 103 -5.31 -10.81 -7.36
CA GLN A 103 -4.98 -10.47 -5.98
C GLN A 103 -4.83 -8.95 -5.89
N LEU A 104 -5.29 -8.37 -4.78
CA LEU A 104 -5.31 -6.94 -4.52
C LEU A 104 -4.69 -6.68 -3.16
N SER A 105 -3.79 -5.71 -3.10
CA SER A 105 -3.35 -5.12 -1.84
C SER A 105 -3.45 -3.60 -1.92
N ILE A 106 -3.84 -2.99 -0.80
CA ILE A 106 -4.10 -1.56 -0.66
C ILE A 106 -3.36 -1.07 0.58
N SER A 107 -2.75 0.10 0.50
CA SER A 107 -2.24 0.81 1.67
C SER A 107 -2.52 2.31 1.57
N HIS A 108 -2.49 3.00 2.69
CA HIS A 108 -2.68 4.45 2.76
C HIS A 108 -1.93 5.03 3.96
N ALA A 109 -1.27 6.18 3.76
CA ALA A 109 -0.59 6.91 4.83
C ALA A 109 -0.47 8.38 4.45
N GLY A 110 -0.67 9.28 5.44
CA GLY A 110 -0.72 10.72 5.18
C GLY A 110 -1.72 11.05 4.07
N ASP A 111 -1.27 11.82 3.07
CA ASP A 111 -2.04 12.17 1.87
C ASP A 111 -1.80 11.19 0.70
N TYR A 112 -1.49 9.92 0.97
CA TYR A 112 -1.23 8.93 -0.08
C TYR A 112 -2.13 7.71 0.03
N ALA A 113 -2.49 7.18 -1.14
CA ALA A 113 -3.11 5.87 -1.31
C ALA A 113 -2.30 5.06 -2.34
N ALA A 114 -2.04 3.79 -2.04
CA ALA A 114 -1.30 2.87 -2.88
C ALA A 114 -2.12 1.60 -3.16
N VAL A 115 -2.09 1.13 -4.39
CA VAL A 115 -2.79 -0.08 -4.84
C VAL A 115 -1.83 -0.91 -5.68
N ILE A 116 -1.81 -2.23 -5.43
CA ILE A 116 -1.13 -3.22 -6.26
C ILE A 116 -2.12 -4.33 -6.62
N ILE A 117 -2.10 -4.75 -7.87
CA ILE A 117 -2.96 -5.81 -8.41
C ILE A 117 -2.08 -6.76 -9.22
N SER A 118 -2.27 -8.06 -9.08
CA SER A 118 -1.56 -9.07 -9.87
C SER A 118 -2.34 -10.37 -9.96
N SER A 119 -1.89 -11.30 -10.80
CA SER A 119 -2.43 -12.67 -10.88
C SER A 119 -1.87 -13.62 -9.81
N VAL A 120 -0.88 -13.18 -9.05
CA VAL A 120 -0.27 -13.91 -7.92
C VAL A 120 -0.42 -13.12 -6.62
N PRO A 121 -0.24 -13.73 -5.43
CA PRO A 121 -0.28 -12.99 -4.17
C PRO A 121 0.67 -11.79 -4.17
N VAL A 122 0.16 -10.63 -3.76
CA VAL A 122 0.90 -9.36 -3.75
C VAL A 122 0.62 -8.59 -2.46
N GLY A 123 1.59 -7.76 -2.07
CA GLY A 123 1.49 -6.90 -0.90
C GLY A 123 2.04 -5.53 -1.22
N ILE A 124 1.32 -4.47 -0.82
CA ILE A 124 1.84 -3.10 -0.86
C ILE A 124 1.64 -2.45 0.48
N ASP A 125 2.63 -1.68 0.88
CA ASP A 125 2.56 -0.83 2.05
C ASP A 125 3.17 0.54 1.79
N ILE A 126 2.52 1.57 2.32
CA ILE A 126 2.96 2.96 2.24
C ILE A 126 2.86 3.54 3.65
N GLU A 127 3.94 4.15 4.13
CA GLU A 127 4.06 4.69 5.48
C GLU A 127 4.69 6.08 5.47
N VAL A 128 4.31 6.89 6.45
CA VAL A 128 4.95 8.20 6.72
C VAL A 128 5.74 8.07 8.02
N ILE A 129 7.03 8.38 7.97
CA ILE A 129 7.92 8.26 9.13
C ILE A 129 7.39 9.09 10.30
N HIS A 130 7.14 8.42 11.43
CA HIS A 130 6.66 9.08 12.64
C HIS A 130 7.34 8.49 13.90
N PRO A 131 7.74 9.31 14.89
CA PRO A 131 8.39 8.87 16.14
C PRO A 131 7.61 7.84 16.98
N ARG A 132 6.33 7.61 16.68
CA ARG A 132 5.48 6.69 17.45
C ARG A 132 5.85 5.23 17.19
N ILE A 133 6.59 4.95 16.11
CA ILE A 133 7.01 3.59 15.74
C ILE A 133 7.84 2.92 16.85
N GLN A 134 8.65 3.68 17.58
CA GLN A 134 9.45 3.17 18.69
C GLN A 134 8.60 2.49 19.77
N LYS A 135 7.37 2.98 20.02
CA LYS A 135 6.48 2.42 21.05
C LYS A 135 6.02 1.00 20.73
N ILE A 136 6.08 0.60 19.47
CA ILE A 136 5.65 -0.72 19.01
C ILE A 136 6.79 -1.55 18.42
N ALA A 137 8.04 -1.02 18.41
CA ALA A 137 9.20 -1.71 17.86
C ALA A 137 9.40 -3.11 18.44
N SER A 138 9.25 -3.26 19.76
CA SER A 138 9.35 -4.56 20.44
C SER A 138 8.29 -5.60 20.02
N ARG A 139 7.21 -5.19 19.34
CA ARG A 139 6.16 -6.09 18.85
C ARG A 139 6.43 -6.66 17.46
N PHE A 140 7.36 -6.05 16.71
CA PHE A 140 7.65 -6.48 15.35
C PHE A 140 9.13 -6.75 15.10
N MET A 141 10.06 -6.21 15.89
CA MET A 141 11.48 -6.43 15.69
C MET A 141 11.95 -7.73 16.34
N HIS A 142 12.62 -8.58 15.56
CA HIS A 142 13.30 -9.78 16.03
C HIS A 142 14.66 -9.45 16.67
N SER A 143 15.17 -10.33 17.54
CA SER A 143 16.48 -10.15 18.18
C SER A 143 17.63 -10.05 17.17
N THR A 144 17.59 -10.87 16.12
CA THR A 144 18.60 -10.84 15.04
C THR A 144 18.56 -9.53 14.25
N GLU A 145 17.36 -8.95 14.06
CA GLU A 145 17.20 -7.65 13.40
C GLU A 145 17.80 -6.53 14.24
N TRP A 146 17.59 -6.56 15.56
CA TRP A 146 18.26 -5.64 16.46
C TRP A 146 19.77 -5.74 16.41
N GLU A 147 20.30 -6.97 16.38
CA GLU A 147 21.73 -7.23 16.41
C GLU A 147 22.46 -6.68 15.18
N TYR A 148 21.99 -6.99 13.97
CA TYR A 148 22.66 -6.49 12.76
C TYR A 148 22.46 -4.99 12.53
N LEU A 149 21.43 -4.38 13.14
CA LEU A 149 21.24 -2.92 13.17
C LEU A 149 22.02 -2.24 14.29
N GLN A 150 22.79 -2.99 15.09
CA GLN A 150 23.53 -2.46 16.25
C GLN A 150 22.61 -1.70 17.23
N HIS A 151 21.38 -2.17 17.39
CA HIS A 151 20.35 -1.52 18.19
C HIS A 151 20.06 -0.06 17.76
N ALA A 152 20.21 0.26 16.47
CA ALA A 152 19.77 1.53 15.91
C ALA A 152 18.23 1.63 16.00
N GLU A 153 17.75 2.66 16.68
CA GLU A 153 16.31 2.93 16.87
C GLU A 153 15.85 4.16 16.10
N ASP A 154 16.53 4.52 15.01
CA ASP A 154 16.12 5.66 14.22
C ASP A 154 14.75 5.40 13.56
N PHE A 155 13.93 6.45 13.48
CA PHE A 155 12.54 6.30 13.05
C PHE A 155 12.42 5.80 11.61
N LYS A 156 13.40 6.12 10.75
CA LYS A 156 13.38 5.75 9.33
C LYS A 156 13.59 4.25 9.19
N THR A 157 14.58 3.69 9.86
CA THR A 157 14.87 2.25 9.84
C THR A 157 13.73 1.44 10.45
N LEU A 158 13.21 1.86 11.61
CA LEU A 158 12.09 1.16 12.24
C LEU A 158 10.82 1.21 11.39
N MET A 159 10.52 2.37 10.78
CA MET A 159 9.37 2.49 9.89
C MET A 159 9.55 1.68 8.60
N PHE A 160 10.77 1.61 8.07
CA PHE A 160 11.08 0.79 6.91
C PHE A 160 10.81 -0.70 7.19
N ILE A 161 11.32 -1.24 8.31
CA ILE A 161 11.10 -2.64 8.69
C ILE A 161 9.61 -2.90 8.92
N TRP A 162 8.92 -1.98 9.60
CA TRP A 162 7.47 -2.06 9.78
C TRP A 162 6.74 -2.17 8.44
N SER A 163 7.06 -1.28 7.48
CA SER A 163 6.43 -1.27 6.16
C SER A 163 6.71 -2.54 5.36
N VAL A 164 7.94 -3.07 5.47
CA VAL A 164 8.32 -4.38 4.89
C VAL A 164 7.45 -5.49 5.46
N LYS A 165 7.27 -5.55 6.78
CA LYS A 165 6.50 -6.61 7.43
C LYS A 165 4.99 -6.50 7.14
N GLU A 166 4.45 -5.28 7.09
CA GLU A 166 3.06 -5.02 6.67
C GLU A 166 2.81 -5.48 5.22
N ALA A 167 3.74 -5.19 4.30
CA ALA A 167 3.64 -5.65 2.91
C ALA A 167 3.63 -7.19 2.83
N VAL A 168 4.52 -7.87 3.56
CA VAL A 168 4.53 -9.35 3.63
C VAL A 168 3.25 -9.89 4.27
N PHE A 169 2.76 -9.28 5.35
CA PHE A 169 1.53 -9.70 6.02
C PHE A 169 0.32 -9.60 5.08
N LYS A 170 0.20 -8.50 4.33
CA LYS A 170 -0.88 -8.29 3.34
C LYS A 170 -0.80 -9.31 2.19
N MET A 171 0.39 -9.59 1.69
CA MET A 171 0.61 -10.62 0.66
C MET A 171 0.29 -12.02 1.18
N ALA A 172 0.74 -12.36 2.39
CA ALA A 172 0.54 -13.68 2.98
C ALA A 172 -0.94 -13.94 3.28
N ASN A 173 -1.66 -12.91 3.73
CA ASN A 173 -3.07 -12.98 4.10
C ASN A 173 -3.38 -14.09 5.13
N ILE A 174 -2.45 -14.31 6.08
CA ILE A 174 -2.56 -15.32 7.13
C ILE A 174 -2.97 -14.63 8.43
N SER A 175 -4.12 -15.02 8.98
CA SER A 175 -4.59 -14.52 10.27
C SER A 175 -3.67 -15.00 11.41
N GLY A 176 -3.30 -14.09 12.30
CA GLY A 176 -2.48 -14.41 13.48
C GLY A 176 -0.98 -14.56 13.21
N LEU A 177 -0.50 -14.18 12.02
CA LEU A 177 0.93 -14.17 11.70
C LEU A 177 1.68 -13.22 12.65
N ASP A 178 2.70 -13.73 13.32
CA ASP A 178 3.51 -12.98 14.27
C ASP A 178 4.64 -12.22 13.55
N PHE A 179 4.62 -10.89 13.62
CA PHE A 179 5.58 -10.05 12.89
C PHE A 179 7.02 -10.22 13.40
N GLN A 180 7.18 -10.48 14.70
CA GLN A 180 8.50 -10.57 15.32
C GLN A 180 9.19 -11.88 14.98
N THR A 181 8.47 -12.98 14.94
CA THR A 181 9.04 -14.33 14.85
C THR A 181 8.80 -15.01 13.51
N GLN A 182 7.84 -14.54 12.70
CA GLN A 182 7.48 -15.18 11.43
C GLN A 182 7.80 -14.36 10.19
N ILE A 183 8.17 -13.09 10.33
CA ILE A 183 8.58 -12.23 9.21
C ILE A 183 9.93 -11.61 9.55
N LEU A 184 11.02 -12.13 8.98
CA LEU A 184 12.38 -11.72 9.34
C LEU A 184 13.08 -11.03 8.17
N CYS A 185 13.44 -9.77 8.35
CA CYS A 185 14.24 -9.02 7.38
C CYS A 185 15.69 -9.49 7.43
N LYS A 186 16.24 -9.87 6.27
CA LYS A 186 17.69 -10.10 6.13
C LYS A 186 18.46 -8.79 6.26
N PRO A 187 19.76 -8.83 6.61
CA PRO A 187 20.60 -7.63 6.67
C PRO A 187 20.52 -6.82 5.36
N PHE A 188 20.33 -5.51 5.49
CA PHE A 188 20.16 -4.60 4.35
C PHE A 188 20.97 -3.32 4.56
N ASN A 189 21.21 -2.60 3.46
CA ASN A 189 21.72 -1.23 3.50
C ASN A 189 20.65 -0.30 2.90
N LEU A 190 20.07 0.55 3.74
CA LEU A 190 18.93 1.37 3.36
C LEU A 190 19.35 2.51 2.43
N LYS A 191 18.82 2.50 1.21
CA LYS A 191 18.97 3.57 0.21
C LYS A 191 17.63 4.27 -0.03
N ASN A 192 17.56 5.15 -1.03
CA ASN A 192 16.28 5.74 -1.44
C ASN A 192 15.42 4.78 -2.26
N GLU A 193 16.02 3.77 -2.88
CA GLU A 193 15.29 2.67 -3.51
C GLU A 193 16.18 1.42 -3.54
N GLY A 194 15.54 0.26 -3.62
CA GLY A 194 16.26 -0.99 -3.68
C GLY A 194 15.36 -2.19 -3.48
N LYS A 195 16.00 -3.31 -3.14
CA LYS A 195 15.35 -4.57 -2.82
C LYS A 195 15.80 -5.05 -1.45
N ILE A 196 14.94 -5.79 -0.77
CA ILE A 196 15.21 -6.43 0.51
C ILE A 196 14.72 -7.88 0.47
N GLU A 197 15.50 -8.77 1.06
CA GLU A 197 15.12 -10.16 1.26
C GLU A 197 14.47 -10.35 2.63
N VAL A 198 13.38 -11.11 2.67
CA VAL A 198 12.61 -11.39 3.88
C VAL A 198 12.28 -12.86 3.95
N GLU A 199 12.52 -13.47 5.11
CA GLU A 199 12.07 -14.83 5.38
C GLU A 199 10.69 -14.80 6.01
N LEU A 200 9.75 -15.50 5.38
CA LEU A 200 8.42 -15.74 5.90
C LEU A 200 8.33 -17.19 6.40
N HIS A 201 8.13 -17.35 7.71
CA HIS A 201 8.05 -18.64 8.39
C HIS A 201 6.59 -18.92 8.75
N THR A 202 5.93 -19.81 8.02
CA THR A 202 4.55 -20.22 8.32
C THR A 202 4.54 -21.58 9.02
N LEU A 203 3.37 -22.03 9.47
CA LEU A 203 3.20 -23.39 10.01
C LEU A 203 3.42 -24.49 8.96
N VAL A 204 3.41 -24.13 7.67
CA VAL A 204 3.41 -25.07 6.54
C VAL A 204 4.73 -25.02 5.77
N ASP A 205 5.33 -23.84 5.65
CA ASP A 205 6.51 -23.61 4.83
C ASP A 205 7.36 -22.42 5.31
N GLU A 206 8.60 -22.40 4.85
CA GLU A 206 9.48 -21.25 4.92
C GLU A 206 9.73 -20.73 3.50
N ARG A 207 9.60 -19.41 3.31
CA ARG A 207 9.74 -18.76 2.00
C ARG A 207 10.71 -17.59 2.09
N LEU A 208 11.67 -17.54 1.17
CA LEU A 208 12.48 -16.34 0.94
C LEU A 208 11.78 -15.46 -0.09
N LEU A 209 11.39 -14.26 0.34
CA LEU A 209 10.71 -13.25 -0.47
C LEU A 209 11.70 -12.12 -0.81
N GLN A 210 11.53 -11.51 -1.97
CA GLN A 210 12.29 -10.31 -2.35
C GLN A 210 11.32 -9.16 -2.60
N LEU A 211 11.32 -8.16 -1.72
CA LEU A 211 10.48 -6.98 -1.82
C LEU A 211 11.25 -5.84 -2.49
N THR A 212 10.53 -4.96 -3.18
CA THR A 212 11.06 -3.72 -3.72
C THR A 212 10.60 -2.55 -2.86
N TYR A 213 11.47 -1.58 -2.62
CA TYR A 213 11.13 -0.38 -1.86
C TYR A 213 11.59 0.90 -2.56
N LYS A 214 10.86 1.99 -2.28
CA LYS A 214 11.16 3.36 -2.69
C LYS A 214 10.86 4.31 -1.54
N ILE A 215 11.72 5.30 -1.33
CA ILE A 215 11.65 6.26 -0.23
C ILE A 215 11.79 7.66 -0.80
N TRP A 216 10.83 8.54 -0.48
CA TRP A 216 10.81 9.94 -0.88
C TRP A 216 10.59 10.82 0.35
N GLY A 217 11.65 11.50 0.81
CA GLY A 217 11.57 12.28 2.04
C GLY A 217 11.24 11.39 3.23
N ASP A 218 10.06 11.62 3.82
CA ASP A 218 9.49 10.87 4.95
C ASP A 218 8.52 9.75 4.53
N MET A 219 8.25 9.57 3.23
CA MET A 219 7.38 8.52 2.72
C MET A 219 8.18 7.27 2.35
N ILE A 220 7.71 6.12 2.81
CA ILE A 220 8.26 4.79 2.48
C ILE A 220 7.20 4.00 1.75
N LEU A 221 7.53 3.44 0.59
CA LEU A 221 6.72 2.52 -0.18
C LEU A 221 7.45 1.18 -0.26
N VAL A 222 6.77 0.09 0.11
CA VAL A 222 7.28 -1.28 -0.04
C VAL A 222 6.25 -2.13 -0.76
N PHE A 223 6.68 -2.97 -1.69
CA PHE A 223 5.80 -3.91 -2.38
C PHE A 223 6.48 -5.23 -2.76
N VAL A 224 5.67 -6.26 -2.90
CA VAL A 224 6.05 -7.64 -3.26
C VAL A 224 5.11 -8.19 -4.32
#